data_AF-Q2RGD5-F1
#
_entry.id   AF-Q2RGD5-F1
#
_cell.length_a   1.000
_cell.length_b   1.000
_cell.length_c   1.000
_cell.angle_alpha   90.00
_cell.angle_beta   90.00
_cell.angle_gamma   90.00
#
_symmetry.space_group_name_H-M   'P 1'
#
loop_
_entity.id
_entity.type
_entity.pdbx_description
1 polymer ?
#
loop_
_entity_poly.entity_id
_entity_poly.type
_entity_poly.pdbx_seq_one_letter_code
_entity_poly.pdbx_strand_id
1 'polypeptide(L)'
;MAKVKVEIYDYPSSGGGCGCGCGGGAAMTTAAIKKQVGELQQQLEEKFAGQAEAVYIDLRAVPRDQVPSELRALTNGPYPAPLVVVDGTPRYAGDIPCEEIIKEVGNILA
;
A
#
# COMPACT_ATOMS: atom_id res chain seq x y z
N MET A 1 -16.05 8.66 -15.21
CA MET A 1 -16.19 8.13 -13.84
C MET A 1 -14.80 8.09 -13.22
N ALA A 2 -14.66 8.43 -11.95
CA ALA A 2 -13.36 8.36 -11.28
C ALA A 2 -13.02 6.88 -11.02
N LYS A 3 -11.77 6.48 -11.25
CA LYS A 3 -11.31 5.13 -10.95
C LYS A 3 -11.03 5.01 -9.45
N VAL A 4 -11.32 3.86 -8.86
CA VAL A 4 -10.86 3.50 -7.52
C VAL A 4 -9.34 3.36 -7.55
N LYS A 5 -8.64 4.15 -6.74
CA LYS A 5 -7.19 4.13 -6.67
C LYS A 5 -6.72 3.27 -5.50
N VAL A 6 -5.82 2.33 -5.78
CA VAL A 6 -5.06 1.61 -4.77
C VAL A 6 -3.63 2.12 -4.79
N GLU A 7 -3.24 2.91 -3.80
CA GLU A 7 -1.92 3.51 -3.71
C GLU A 7 -1.05 2.72 -2.74
N ILE A 8 0.12 2.29 -3.21
CA ILE A 8 1.08 1.50 -2.44
C ILE A 8 2.31 2.37 -2.21
N TYR A 9 2.41 2.91 -0.99
CA TYR A 9 3.50 3.77 -0.58
C TYR A 9 4.66 2.92 -0.04
N ASP A 10 5.79 2.94 -0.75
CA ASP A 10 7.07 2.39 -0.28
C ASP A 10 7.88 3.51 0.38
N TYR A 11 8.14 3.37 1.67
CA TYR A 11 8.83 4.38 2.49
C TYR A 11 9.93 3.72 3.32
N PRO A 12 10.92 4.51 3.79
CA PRO A 12 12.00 3.96 4.58
C PRO A 12 11.48 3.60 5.98
N SER A 13 10.96 2.38 6.11
CA SER A 13 10.68 1.75 7.39
C SER A 13 11.95 1.06 7.86
N SER A 14 12.45 1.43 9.04
CA SER A 14 13.39 0.57 9.75
C SER A 14 12.65 -0.73 10.03
N GLY A 15 13.02 -1.82 9.36
CA GLY A 15 12.51 -3.15 9.65
C GLY A 15 12.85 -3.49 11.10
N GLY A 16 11.95 -3.15 12.01
CA GLY A 16 12.06 -3.38 13.44
C GLY A 16 11.00 -4.37 13.81
N GLY A 17 11.40 -5.63 14.01
CA GLY A 17 10.53 -6.61 14.65
C GLY A 17 9.99 -6.01 15.94
N CYS A 18 8.68 -5.88 16.02
CA CYS A 18 8.03 -5.40 17.22
C CYS A 18 8.32 -6.44 18.32
N GLY A 19 8.95 -6.03 19.42
CA GLY A 19 9.24 -6.90 20.58
C GLY A 19 7.99 -7.38 21.34
N CYS A 20 6.80 -7.06 20.83
CA CYS A 20 5.52 -7.57 21.30
C CYS A 20 5.15 -8.73 20.37
N GLY A 21 5.19 -9.97 20.85
CA GLY A 21 5.08 -11.23 20.08
C GLY A 21 3.78 -11.47 19.27
N CYS A 22 3.07 -10.43 18.86
CA CYS A 22 2.17 -10.49 17.71
C CYS A 22 3.03 -10.30 16.44
N GLY A 23 2.96 -11.25 15.50
CA GLY A 23 3.74 -11.28 14.27
C GLY A 23 3.52 -10.08 13.34
N GLY A 24 4.01 -8.90 13.75
CA GLY A 24 4.12 -7.73 12.91
C GLY A 24 5.09 -8.04 11.79
N GLY A 25 4.54 -8.21 10.58
CA GLY A 25 5.29 -8.53 9.38
C GLY A 25 6.48 -7.60 9.24
N ALA A 26 7.65 -8.19 9.02
CA ALA A 26 8.84 -7.42 8.67
C ALA A 26 8.50 -6.52 7.47
N ALA A 27 9.01 -5.29 7.47
CA ALA A 27 8.85 -4.40 6.33
C ALA A 27 9.26 -5.12 5.05
N MET A 28 8.40 -5.07 4.03
CA MET A 28 8.70 -5.70 2.76
C MET A 28 9.90 -5.05 2.09
N THR A 29 10.64 -5.83 1.31
CA THR A 29 11.67 -5.27 0.45
C THR A 29 11.04 -4.52 -0.72
N THR A 30 11.67 -3.45 -1.22
CA THR A 30 11.21 -2.73 -2.42
C THR A 30 11.00 -3.65 -3.63
N ALA A 31 11.84 -4.68 -3.78
CA ALA A 31 11.68 -5.66 -4.85
C ALA A 31 10.40 -6.50 -4.71
N ALA A 32 10.08 -6.94 -3.48
CA ALA A 32 8.85 -7.66 -3.19
C ALA A 32 7.61 -6.77 -3.37
N ILE A 33 7.67 -5.53 -2.89
CA ILE A 33 6.61 -4.52 -3.07
C ILE A 33 6.32 -4.34 -4.56
N LYS A 34 7.34 -4.02 -5.37
CA LYS A 34 7.17 -3.81 -6.82
C LYS A 34 6.57 -5.03 -7.53
N LYS A 35 7.01 -6.24 -7.16
CA LYS A 35 6.47 -7.48 -7.71
C LYS A 35 4.97 -7.61 -7.40
N GLN A 36 4.58 -7.48 -6.13
CA GLN A 36 3.18 -7.60 -5.71
C GLN A 36 2.29 -6.49 -6.27
N VAL A 37 2.80 -5.25 -6.40
CA VAL A 37 2.06 -4.18 -7.08
C VAL A 37 1.78 -4.54 -8.53
N GLY A 38 2.74 -5.11 -9.26
CA GLY A 38 2.51 -5.58 -10.62
C GLY A 38 1.45 -6.68 -10.71
N GLU A 39 1.50 -7.65 -9.78
CA GLU A 39 0.47 -8.71 -9.67
C GLU A 39 -0.92 -8.12 -9.35
N LEU A 40 -1.00 -7.12 -8.47
CA LEU A 40 -2.25 -6.44 -8.12
C LEU A 40 -2.79 -5.61 -9.29
N GLN A 41 -1.93 -4.88 -10.00
CA GLN A 41 -2.30 -4.12 -11.20
C GLN A 41 -2.96 -5.02 -12.24
N GLN A 42 -2.35 -6.17 -12.53
CA GLN A 42 -2.90 -7.14 -13.47
C GLN A 42 -4.28 -7.63 -13.03
N GLN A 43 -4.43 -8.04 -11.76
CA GLN A 43 -5.69 -8.55 -11.25
C GLN A 43 -6.81 -7.49 -11.22
N LEU A 44 -6.49 -6.23 -10.91
CA LEU A 44 -7.45 -5.14 -10.94
C LEU A 44 -7.92 -4.85 -12.37
N GLU A 45 -7.02 -4.85 -13.35
CA GLU A 45 -7.40 -4.66 -14.75
C GLU A 45 -8.26 -5.82 -15.26
N GLU A 46 -7.92 -7.07 -14.92
CA GLU A 46 -8.69 -8.25 -15.32
C GLU A 46 -10.12 -8.27 -14.72
N LYS A 47 -10.28 -7.82 -13.47
CA LYS A 47 -11.56 -7.88 -12.74
C LYS A 47 -12.41 -6.62 -12.86
N PHE A 48 -11.78 -5.46 -12.99
CA PHE A 48 -12.41 -4.14 -12.90
C PHE A 48 -11.90 -3.23 -14.02
N ALA A 49 -11.77 -3.76 -15.23
CA ALA A 49 -11.20 -3.08 -16.39
C ALA A 49 -11.63 -1.61 -16.51
N GLY A 50 -10.64 -0.70 -16.39
CA GLY A 50 -10.86 0.74 -16.47
C GLY A 50 -11.58 1.39 -15.28
N GLN A 51 -11.93 0.65 -14.23
CA GLN A 51 -12.63 1.14 -13.03
C GLN A 51 -11.74 1.20 -11.78
N ALA A 52 -10.66 0.41 -11.73
CA ALA A 52 -9.70 0.45 -10.64
C ALA A 52 -8.25 0.41 -11.17
N GLU A 53 -7.31 0.97 -10.40
CA GLU A 53 -5.88 0.91 -10.71
C GLU A 53 -5.05 0.83 -9.43
N ALA A 54 -3.96 0.07 -9.46
CA ALA A 54 -2.93 0.09 -8.42
C ALA A 54 -1.75 0.94 -8.87
N VAL A 55 -1.18 1.73 -7.94
CA VAL A 55 -0.07 2.65 -8.21
C VAL A 55 1.01 2.47 -7.15
N TYR A 56 2.22 2.18 -7.60
CA TYR A 56 3.41 2.19 -6.74
C TYR A 56 3.90 3.63 -6.57
N ILE A 57 4.11 4.06 -5.32
CA ILE A 57 4.60 5.39 -4.97
C ILE A 57 5.86 5.24 -4.14
N ASP A 58 6.99 5.73 -4.67
CA ASP A 58 8.28 5.73 -3.99
C ASP A 58 8.41 6.98 -3.11
N LEU A 59 8.34 6.81 -1.80
CA LEU A 59 8.63 7.84 -0.81
C LEU A 59 10.04 7.72 -0.23
N ARG A 60 10.84 6.72 -0.62
CA ARG A 60 12.22 6.55 -0.12
C ARG A 60 13.13 7.67 -0.60
N ALA A 61 12.90 8.16 -1.82
CA ALA A 61 13.65 9.27 -2.40
C ALA A 61 13.04 10.65 -2.10
N VAL A 62 11.87 10.71 -1.46
CA VAL A 62 11.16 11.97 -1.21
C VAL A 62 11.61 12.58 0.12
N PRO A 63 12.05 13.85 0.15
CA PRO A 63 12.35 14.54 1.39
C PRO A 63 11.14 14.57 2.33
N ARG A 64 11.35 14.35 3.63
CA ARG A 64 10.26 14.20 4.61
C ARG A 64 9.34 15.41 4.71
N ASP A 65 9.86 16.60 4.47
CA ASP A 65 9.10 17.86 4.47
C ASP A 65 8.18 17.99 3.25
N GLN A 66 8.41 17.20 2.19
CA GLN A 66 7.60 17.17 0.98
C GLN A 66 6.54 16.06 0.99
N VAL A 67 6.59 15.15 1.97
CA VAL A 67 5.54 14.14 2.18
C VAL A 67 4.33 14.82 2.83
N PRO A 68 3.10 14.64 2.29
CA PRO A 68 1.87 15.17 2.90
C PRO A 68 1.76 14.80 4.38
N SER A 69 1.25 15.72 5.21
CA SER A 69 1.20 15.57 6.68
C SER A 69 0.52 14.28 7.16
N GLU A 70 -0.54 13.89 6.47
CA GLU A 70 -1.39 12.73 6.75
C GLU A 70 -0.61 11.43 6.51
N LEU A 71 0.06 11.33 5.35
CA LEU A 71 0.95 10.22 5.04
C LEU A 71 2.19 10.22 5.93
N ARG A 72 2.71 11.39 6.28
CA ARG A 72 3.89 11.54 7.14
C ARG A 72 3.64 10.99 8.54
N ALA A 73 2.44 11.16 9.10
CA ALA A 73 2.07 10.60 10.40
C ALA A 73 2.07 9.06 10.39
N LEU A 74 1.60 8.46 9.29
CA LEU A 74 1.53 7.00 9.13
C LEU A 74 2.90 6.38 8.83
N THR A 75 3.67 7.02 7.95
CA THR A 75 4.96 6.51 7.47
C THR A 75 6.14 6.75 8.43
N ASN A 76 6.01 7.67 9.40
CA ASN A 76 6.96 7.82 10.51
C ASN A 76 6.47 7.14 11.80
N GLY A 77 5.30 6.52 11.77
CA GLY A 77 4.70 5.83 12.90
C GLY A 77 5.21 4.40 13.07
N PRO A 78 4.49 3.56 13.82
CA PRO A 78 4.86 2.16 14.05
C PRO A 78 4.56 1.24 12.86
N TYR A 79 4.01 1.76 11.76
CA TYR A 79 3.53 0.95 10.66
C TYR A 79 4.69 0.52 9.75
N PRO A 80 4.84 -0.79 9.47
CA PRO A 80 5.83 -1.28 8.53
C PRO A 80 5.45 -0.93 7.08
N ALA A 81 6.46 -0.74 6.23
CA ALA A 81 6.26 -0.56 4.79
C ALA A 81 5.90 -1.89 4.10
N PRO A 82 5.05 -1.87 3.04
CA PRO A 82 4.40 -0.70 2.45
C PRO A 82 3.13 -0.29 3.19
N LEU A 83 2.64 0.92 2.94
CA LEU A 83 1.30 1.37 3.34
C LEU A 83 0.41 1.28 2.10
N VAL A 84 -0.71 0.56 2.22
CA VAL A 84 -1.72 0.43 1.17
C VAL A 84 -2.90 1.32 1.53
N VAL A 85 -3.23 2.22 0.61
CA VAL A 85 -4.37 3.13 0.69
C VAL A 85 -5.33 2.77 -0.43
N VAL A 86 -6.59 2.53 -0.09
CA VAL A 86 -7.66 2.22 -1.05
C VAL A 86 -8.64 3.39 -1.03
N ASP A 87 -8.79 4.05 -2.17
CA ASP A 87 -9.64 5.23 -2.37
C ASP A 87 -9.44 6.32 -1.30
N GLY A 88 -8.18 6.68 -1.05
CA GLY A 88 -7.79 7.66 -0.04
C GLY A 88 -7.84 7.18 1.42
N THR A 89 -8.31 5.95 1.68
CA THR A 89 -8.38 5.38 3.03
C THR A 89 -7.24 4.39 3.28
N PRO A 90 -6.36 4.60 4.29
CA PRO A 90 -5.35 3.61 4.68
C PRO A 90 -5.98 2.31 5.18
N ARG A 91 -5.54 1.16 4.65
CA ARG A 91 -6.12 -0.16 4.95
C ARG A 91 -5.12 -1.19 5.46
N TYR A 92 -3.96 -1.28 4.83
CA TYR A 92 -2.96 -2.31 5.13
C TYR A 92 -1.58 -1.69 5.33
N ALA A 93 -0.78 -2.29 6.20
CA ALA A 93 0.60 -1.92 6.43
C ALA A 93 1.47 -3.18 6.59
N GLY A 94 2.65 -3.18 5.98
CA GLY A 94 3.63 -4.27 6.08
C GLY A 94 3.45 -5.40 5.09
N ASP A 95 2.34 -5.42 4.35
CA ASP A 95 2.04 -6.42 3.34
C ASP A 95 1.08 -5.83 2.29
N ILE A 96 0.96 -6.50 1.13
CA ILE A 96 0.00 -6.18 0.08
C ILE A 96 -0.91 -7.40 -0.12
N PRO A 97 -1.99 -7.55 0.67
CA PRO A 97 -2.90 -8.68 0.55
C PRO A 97 -3.81 -8.51 -0.67
N CYS A 98 -3.31 -8.88 -1.86
CA CYS A 98 -3.98 -8.65 -3.15
C CYS A 98 -5.44 -9.11 -3.17
N GLU A 99 -5.74 -10.30 -2.64
CA GLU A 99 -7.10 -10.84 -2.61
C GLU A 99 -8.08 -9.98 -1.79
N GLU A 100 -7.65 -9.49 -0.62
CA GLU A 100 -8.49 -8.65 0.25
C GLU A 100 -8.68 -7.27 -0.36
N ILE A 101 -7.63 -6.70 -0.96
CA ILE A 101 -7.72 -5.44 -1.71
C ILE A 101 -8.74 -5.56 -2.85
N ILE A 102 -8.69 -6.64 -3.63
CA ILE A 102 -9.62 -6.88 -4.74
C ILE A 102 -11.06 -6.97 -4.25
N LYS A 103 -11.31 -7.67 -3.14
CA LYS A 103 -12.65 -7.74 -2.53
C LYS A 103 -13.13 -6.37 -2.10
N GLU A 104 -12.25 -5.59 -1.46
CA GLU A 104 -12.58 -4.25 -1.00
C GLU A 104 -12.91 -3.31 -2.16
N VAL A 105 -12.12 -3.32 -3.24
CA VAL A 105 -12.41 -2.57 -4.47
C VAL A 105 -13.75 -3.00 -5.06
N GLY A 106 -14.04 -4.30 -5.09
CA GLY A 106 -15.35 -4.81 -5.54
C GLY A 106 -16.52 -4.28 -4.71
N ASN A 107 -16.34 -4.12 -3.40
CA ASN A 107 -17.36 -3.54 -2.50
C ASN A 107 -17.56 -2.04 -2.72
N ILE A 108 -16.51 -1.31 -3.12
CA ILE A 108 -16.58 0.14 -3.41
C ILE A 108 -17.28 0.39 -4.76
N LEU A 109 -17.08 -0.49 -5.73
CA LEU A 109 -17.64 -0.37 -7.09
C LEU A 109 -19.09 -0.88 -7.21
N ALA A 110 -19.59 -1.63 -6.22
CA ALA A 110 -20.94 -2.18 -6.18
C ALA A 110 -22.00 -1.12 -5.84
#